data_AF-A0A7W7W3H0-F1
#
_entry.id   AF-A0A7W7W3H0-F1
#
_cell.length_a   1.000
_cell.length_b   1.000
_cell.length_c   1.000
_cell.angle_alpha   90.00
_cell.angle_beta   90.00
_cell.angle_gamma   90.00
#
_symmetry.space_group_name_H-M   'P 1'
#
loop_
_entity.id
_entity.type
_entity.pdbx_description
1 polymer ?
#
loop_
_entity_poly.entity_id
_entity_poly.type
_entity_poly.pdbx_seq_one_letter_code
_entity_poly.pdbx_strand_id
1 'polypeptide(L)'
;MTLSPLACRNRGCTHPKCRDAKNSYETNRRRQIGYGRWEPYVDAEPARRHVQWLVSQGVPLTRLVPIYPTVAVLVYGRPAIGQPPTAKMRRGPAEALLAVRPTWDMLGRWARVDASGTRRRIQALAALGWSLRAQSRHLRASPTRCERALREDTVTVEVARRVRDLYDELSMVRPEGTYAGITRRQAARRGWLPPLAWDDDLLDVPEAELQAELERRVDAMDSVELWRCHEAWRQGDPTPLMGVAGREYRRRKKERAKERQRLAA
;
A
#
# COMPACT_ATOMS: atom_id res chain seq x y z
N MET A 1 9.00 22.70 1.01
CA MET A 1 7.56 22.63 1.39
C MET A 1 6.75 23.47 0.42
N THR A 2 6.40 22.93 -0.75
CA THR A 2 5.59 23.61 -1.77
C THR A 2 4.12 23.41 -1.43
N LEU A 3 3.50 24.44 -0.86
CA LEU A 3 2.07 24.52 -0.63
C LEU A 3 1.33 24.27 -1.94
N SER A 4 0.54 23.19 -1.96
CA SER A 4 -0.43 22.88 -3.01
C SER A 4 -1.33 24.11 -3.27
N PRO A 5 -1.60 24.50 -4.52
CA PRO A 5 -2.33 25.71 -4.83
C PRO A 5 -3.82 25.49 -4.53
N LEU A 6 -4.20 25.62 -3.27
CA LEU A 6 -5.58 25.88 -2.89
C LEU A 6 -5.95 27.22 -3.52
N ALA A 7 -6.62 27.16 -4.67
CA ALA A 7 -7.23 28.29 -5.33
C ALA A 7 -7.97 29.14 -4.28
N CYS A 8 -7.55 30.38 -4.12
CA CYS A 8 -8.18 31.32 -3.21
C CYS A 8 -9.68 31.41 -3.58
N ARG A 9 -10.54 30.94 -2.68
CA ARG A 9 -12.00 30.86 -2.87
C ARG A 9 -12.73 32.15 -2.51
N ASN A 10 -12.02 33.26 -2.33
CA ASN A 10 -12.65 34.49 -1.87
C ASN A 10 -13.35 35.20 -3.03
N ARG A 11 -14.67 35.42 -2.91
CA ARG A 11 -15.44 36.20 -3.89
C ARG A 11 -14.95 37.64 -3.80
N GLY A 12 -14.23 38.11 -4.83
CA GLY A 12 -13.61 39.46 -4.85
C GLY A 12 -12.08 39.47 -4.68
N CYS A 13 -11.41 38.31 -4.70
CA CYS A 13 -9.95 38.26 -4.66
C CYS A 13 -9.32 38.96 -5.88
N THR A 14 -8.42 39.91 -5.64
CA THR A 14 -7.75 40.72 -6.68
C THR A 14 -6.41 40.17 -7.15
N HIS A 15 -5.90 39.09 -6.51
CA HIS A 15 -4.61 38.47 -6.84
C HIS A 15 -4.55 38.06 -8.33
N PRO A 16 -3.44 38.33 -9.04
CA PRO A 16 -3.30 38.05 -10.48
C PRO A 16 -3.69 36.62 -10.87
N LYS A 17 -3.13 35.61 -10.17
CA LYS A 17 -3.43 34.18 -10.41
C LYS A 17 -4.93 33.84 -10.32
N CYS A 18 -5.67 34.51 -9.42
CA CYS A 18 -7.10 34.27 -9.24
C CYS A 18 -7.93 34.95 -10.34
N ARG A 19 -7.51 36.14 -10.77
CA ARG A 19 -8.11 36.87 -11.90
C ARG A 19 -7.91 36.10 -13.20
N ASP A 20 -6.71 35.58 -13.43
CA ASP A 20 -6.38 34.80 -14.63
C ASP A 20 -7.19 33.50 -14.70
N ALA A 21 -7.31 32.78 -13.57
CA ALA A 21 -8.15 31.58 -13.49
C ALA A 21 -9.63 31.89 -13.77
N LYS A 22 -10.15 33.00 -13.23
CA LYS A 22 -11.52 33.46 -13.49
C LYS A 22 -11.72 33.82 -14.97
N ASN A 23 -10.81 34.60 -15.56
CA ASN A 23 -10.88 35.02 -16.96
C ASN A 23 -10.79 33.85 -17.93
N SER A 24 -9.91 32.88 -17.64
CA SER A 24 -9.78 31.63 -18.40
C SER A 24 -11.08 30.83 -18.36
N TYR A 25 -11.70 30.69 -17.17
CA TYR A 25 -13.00 30.04 -17.01
C TYR A 25 -14.11 30.76 -17.79
N GLU A 26 -14.21 32.08 -17.69
CA GLU A 26 -15.24 32.86 -18.41
C GLU A 26 -15.07 32.78 -19.93
N THR A 27 -13.83 32.83 -20.41
CA THR A 27 -13.49 32.69 -21.84
C THR A 27 -13.88 31.30 -22.35
N ASN A 28 -13.51 30.23 -21.64
CA ASN A 28 -13.88 28.87 -22.01
C ASN A 28 -15.40 28.68 -21.99
N ARG A 29 -16.08 29.22 -20.97
CA ARG A 29 -17.56 29.19 -20.89
C ARG A 29 -18.20 29.87 -22.10
N ARG A 30 -17.75 31.08 -22.48
CA ARG A 30 -18.28 31.80 -23.66
C ARG A 30 -18.10 30.99 -24.95
N ARG A 31 -16.92 30.39 -25.13
CA ARG A 31 -16.62 29.51 -26.29
C ARG A 31 -17.56 28.30 -26.33
N GLN A 32 -17.70 27.57 -25.23
CA GLN A 32 -18.56 26.37 -25.17
C GLN A 32 -20.05 26.68 -25.37
N ILE A 33 -20.52 27.84 -24.91
CA ILE A 33 -21.88 28.32 -25.19
C ILE A 33 -22.04 28.62 -26.68
N GLY A 34 -21.09 29.34 -27.30
CA GLY A 34 -21.10 29.62 -28.73
C GLY A 34 -21.06 28.36 -29.60
N TYR A 35 -20.42 27.29 -29.11
CA TYR A 35 -20.39 25.98 -29.78
C TYR A 35 -21.61 25.11 -29.52
N GLY A 36 -22.57 25.54 -28.68
CA GLY A 36 -23.71 24.73 -28.27
C GLY A 36 -23.36 23.51 -27.41
N ARG A 37 -22.14 23.42 -26.87
CA ARG A 37 -21.62 22.26 -26.11
C ARG A 37 -21.57 22.50 -24.60
N TRP A 38 -22.21 23.56 -24.12
CA TRP A 38 -22.17 23.94 -22.72
C TRP A 38 -23.07 23.05 -21.84
N GLU A 39 -22.52 21.93 -21.40
CA GLU A 39 -23.12 21.02 -20.43
C GLU A 39 -22.25 20.94 -19.16
N PRO A 40 -22.35 21.93 -18.25
CA PRO A 40 -21.44 22.02 -17.11
C PRO A 40 -21.70 20.97 -16.03
N TYR A 41 -22.86 20.30 -16.07
CA TYR A 41 -23.32 19.39 -15.03
C TYR A 41 -23.50 17.97 -15.59
N VAL A 42 -23.02 17.00 -14.82
CA VAL A 42 -23.17 15.56 -15.05
C VAL A 42 -23.90 14.92 -13.86
N ASP A 43 -24.42 13.71 -14.06
CA ASP A 43 -24.98 12.90 -12.97
C ASP A 43 -23.91 12.64 -11.89
N ALA A 44 -24.31 12.86 -10.64
CA ALA A 44 -23.45 12.67 -9.48
C ALA A 44 -23.46 11.24 -8.94
N GLU A 45 -24.39 10.38 -9.38
CA GLU A 45 -24.54 9.00 -8.89
C GLU A 45 -23.27 8.15 -9.04
N PRO A 46 -22.58 8.12 -10.21
CA PRO A 46 -21.35 7.33 -10.35
C PRO A 46 -20.26 7.76 -9.36
N ALA A 47 -20.07 9.07 -9.18
CA ALA A 47 -19.11 9.61 -8.24
C ALA A 47 -19.50 9.30 -6.79
N ARG A 48 -20.79 9.35 -6.45
CA ARG A 48 -21.28 9.01 -5.10
C ARG A 48 -21.00 7.56 -4.74
N ARG A 49 -21.34 6.61 -5.62
CA ARG A 49 -21.07 5.18 -5.41
C ARG A 49 -19.57 4.90 -5.26
N HIS A 50 -18.75 5.55 -6.09
CA HIS A 50 -17.30 5.42 -5.99
C HIS A 50 -16.75 5.95 -4.66
N VAL A 51 -17.24 7.10 -4.18
CA VAL A 51 -16.85 7.63 -2.86
C VAL A 51 -17.27 6.70 -1.73
N GLN A 52 -18.47 6.12 -1.78
CA GLN A 52 -18.91 5.13 -0.79
C GLN A 52 -18.03 3.87 -0.79
N TRP A 53 -17.64 3.40 -1.98
CA TRP A 53 -16.67 2.31 -2.11
C TRP A 53 -15.31 2.69 -1.51
N LEU A 54 -14.76 3.88 -1.80
CA LEU A 54 -13.51 4.34 -1.18
C LEU A 54 -13.61 4.36 0.37
N VAL A 55 -14.75 4.79 0.91
CA VAL A 55 -15.00 4.79 2.36
C VAL A 55 -15.05 3.36 2.91
N SER A 56 -15.68 2.42 2.19
CA SER A 56 -15.68 1.00 2.61
C SER A 56 -14.28 0.39 2.58
N GLN A 57 -13.38 0.91 1.74
CA GLN A 57 -11.95 0.56 1.74
C GLN A 57 -11.15 1.27 2.84
N GLY A 58 -11.77 2.11 3.69
CA GLY A 58 -11.09 2.81 4.80
C GLY A 58 -10.48 4.17 4.44
N VAL A 59 -10.80 4.74 3.28
CA VAL A 59 -10.44 6.11 2.91
C VAL A 59 -11.42 7.10 3.57
N PRO A 60 -10.97 7.96 4.51
CA PRO A 60 -11.87 8.92 5.14
C PRO A 60 -12.24 10.04 4.16
N LEU A 61 -13.47 10.55 4.25
CA LEU A 61 -13.95 11.65 3.41
C LEU A 61 -13.06 12.88 3.46
N THR A 62 -12.36 13.12 4.57
CA THR A 62 -11.39 14.21 4.74
C THR A 62 -10.27 14.17 3.69
N ARG A 63 -9.90 12.99 3.19
CA ARG A 63 -8.89 12.83 2.12
C ARG A 63 -9.42 13.24 0.74
N LEU A 64 -10.74 13.27 0.56
CA LEU A 64 -11.40 13.62 -0.69
C LEU A 64 -11.80 15.10 -0.75
N VAL A 65 -11.78 15.81 0.39
CA VAL A 65 -12.06 17.26 0.50
C VAL A 65 -11.22 18.13 -0.44
N PRO A 66 -9.90 17.88 -0.65
CA PRO A 66 -9.11 18.65 -1.61
C PRO A 66 -9.62 18.54 -3.06
N ILE A 67 -10.22 17.41 -3.41
CA ILE A 67 -10.79 17.16 -4.75
C ILE A 67 -12.19 17.75 -4.84
N TYR A 68 -13.04 17.44 -3.85
CA TYR A 68 -14.41 17.91 -3.78
C TYR A 68 -14.77 18.35 -2.35
N PRO A 69 -14.76 19.66 -2.06
CA PRO A 69 -14.91 20.18 -0.70
C PRO A 69 -16.21 19.80 -0.01
N THR A 70 -17.26 19.60 -0.79
CA THR A 70 -18.60 19.23 -0.32
C THR A 70 -18.88 17.74 -0.50
N VAL A 71 -17.85 16.88 -0.45
CA VAL A 71 -17.99 15.42 -0.58
C VAL A 71 -18.94 14.80 0.45
N ALA A 72 -19.02 15.35 1.66
CA ALA A 72 -20.03 14.91 2.64
C ALA A 72 -21.46 15.15 2.14
N VAL A 73 -21.72 16.29 1.48
CA VAL A 73 -23.04 16.63 0.90
C VAL A 73 -23.34 15.79 -0.35
N LEU A 74 -22.30 15.38 -1.10
CA LEU A 74 -22.46 14.43 -2.21
C LEU A 74 -22.99 13.08 -1.73
N VAL A 75 -22.49 12.58 -0.59
CA VAL A 75 -22.84 11.25 -0.07
C VAL A 75 -24.11 11.29 0.78
N TYR A 76 -24.20 12.21 1.73
CA TYR A 76 -25.25 12.21 2.76
C TYR A 76 -26.31 13.31 2.59
N GLY A 77 -26.09 14.27 1.68
CA GLY A 77 -26.93 15.47 1.62
C GLY A 77 -26.76 16.36 2.86
N ARG A 78 -27.82 17.10 3.22
CA ARG A 78 -27.94 17.84 4.48
C ARG A 78 -29.31 17.56 5.11
N PRO A 79 -29.44 16.45 5.85
CA PRO A 79 -30.72 16.01 6.42
C PRO A 79 -31.36 17.06 7.33
N ALA A 80 -30.53 17.80 8.10
CA ALA A 80 -30.97 18.85 9.02
C ALA A 80 -31.76 19.99 8.36
N ILE A 81 -31.61 20.17 7.04
CA ILE A 81 -32.35 21.18 6.26
C ILE A 81 -33.18 20.54 5.13
N GLY A 82 -33.43 19.22 5.21
CA GLY A 82 -34.22 18.49 4.21
C GLY A 82 -33.58 18.39 2.82
N GLN A 83 -32.27 18.69 2.69
CA GLN A 83 -31.60 18.67 1.39
C GLN A 83 -31.08 17.27 1.08
N PRO A 84 -31.53 16.62 -0.01
CA PRO A 84 -31.04 15.30 -0.38
C PRO A 84 -29.59 15.36 -0.90
N PRO A 85 -28.92 14.20 -1.06
CA PRO A 85 -27.62 14.10 -1.71
C PRO A 85 -27.60 14.81 -3.07
N THR A 86 -26.45 15.40 -3.42
CA THR A 86 -26.30 16.18 -4.66
C THR A 86 -26.63 15.31 -5.88
N ALA A 87 -27.60 15.72 -6.70
CA ALA A 87 -28.02 14.98 -7.89
C ALA A 87 -27.16 15.27 -9.14
N LYS A 88 -26.68 16.50 -9.28
CA LYS A 88 -25.84 16.94 -10.41
C LYS A 88 -24.57 17.61 -9.93
N MET A 89 -23.45 17.30 -10.56
CA MET A 89 -22.14 17.87 -10.19
C MET A 89 -21.35 18.31 -11.43
N ARG A 90 -20.30 19.11 -11.24
CA ARG A 90 -19.45 19.53 -12.36
C ARG A 90 -18.63 18.36 -12.89
N ARG A 91 -18.42 18.32 -14.21
CA ARG A 91 -17.65 17.27 -14.90
C ARG A 91 -16.25 17.05 -14.33
N GLY A 92 -15.45 18.10 -14.21
CA GLY A 92 -14.06 18.00 -13.72
C GLY A 92 -13.93 17.34 -12.33
N PRO A 93 -14.67 17.80 -11.30
CA PRO A 93 -14.68 17.11 -10.01
C PRO A 93 -15.23 15.68 -10.05
N ALA A 94 -16.18 15.37 -10.95
CA ALA A 94 -16.70 14.01 -11.09
C ALA A 94 -15.62 13.06 -11.61
N GLU A 95 -14.96 13.44 -12.69
CA GLU A 95 -13.83 12.72 -13.27
C GLU A 95 -12.68 12.57 -12.26
N ALA A 96 -12.36 13.64 -11.53
CA ALA A 96 -11.32 13.61 -10.52
C ALA A 96 -11.64 12.66 -9.36
N LEU A 97 -12.89 12.61 -8.88
CA LEU A 97 -13.30 11.64 -7.86
C LEU A 97 -13.25 10.21 -8.40
N LEU A 98 -13.74 9.95 -9.61
CA LEU A 98 -13.73 8.62 -10.24
C LEU A 98 -12.31 8.10 -10.53
N ALA A 99 -11.34 9.01 -10.75
CA ALA A 99 -9.95 8.65 -10.94
C ALA A 99 -9.24 8.22 -9.64
N VAL A 100 -9.79 8.54 -8.46
CA VAL A 100 -9.19 8.15 -7.19
C VAL A 100 -9.15 6.64 -7.04
N ARG A 101 -8.01 6.11 -6.61
CA ARG A 101 -7.84 4.72 -6.20
C ARG A 101 -7.42 4.67 -4.74
N PRO A 102 -7.94 3.72 -3.94
CA PRO A 102 -7.54 3.59 -2.54
C PRO A 102 -6.10 3.09 -2.50
N THR A 103 -5.17 3.99 -2.20
CA THR A 103 -3.78 3.64 -1.93
C THR A 103 -3.56 3.59 -0.43
N TRP A 104 -2.49 2.92 0.00
CA TRP A 104 -2.12 2.80 1.41
C TRP A 104 -1.95 4.15 2.12
N ASP A 105 -1.54 5.19 1.39
CA ASP A 105 -1.39 6.56 1.90
C ASP A 105 -2.73 7.28 2.07
N MET A 106 -3.74 6.88 1.31
CA MET A 106 -5.09 7.45 1.40
C MET A 106 -5.88 6.91 2.59
N LEU A 107 -5.49 5.76 3.14
CA LEU A 107 -6.20 5.16 4.26
C LEU A 107 -6.12 6.03 5.52
N GLY A 108 -7.22 6.02 6.28
CA GLY A 108 -7.35 6.73 7.55
C GLY A 108 -6.44 6.11 8.62
N ARG A 109 -5.93 6.92 9.55
CA ARG A 109 -4.98 6.45 10.59
C ARG A 109 -5.49 5.25 11.41
N TRP A 110 -6.81 5.17 11.61
CA TRP A 110 -7.47 4.12 12.39
C TRP A 110 -8.05 2.99 11.54
N ALA A 111 -7.99 3.11 10.21
CA ALA A 111 -8.40 2.02 9.33
C ALA A 111 -7.54 0.78 9.61
N ARG A 112 -8.15 -0.39 9.47
CA ARG A 112 -7.49 -1.68 9.66
C ARG A 112 -6.94 -2.17 8.34
N VAL A 113 -5.70 -2.62 8.35
CA VAL A 113 -4.99 -3.22 7.22
C VAL A 113 -4.37 -4.55 7.63
N ASP A 114 -4.06 -5.39 6.66
CA ASP A 114 -3.36 -6.65 6.90
C ASP A 114 -2.04 -6.44 7.66
N ALA A 115 -1.78 -7.30 8.65
CA ALA A 115 -0.64 -7.17 9.53
C ALA A 115 0.66 -7.78 8.95
N SER A 116 0.60 -8.54 7.86
CA SER A 116 1.74 -9.35 7.35
C SER A 116 2.97 -8.49 7.08
N GLY A 117 2.81 -7.37 6.37
CA GLY A 117 3.93 -6.45 6.12
C GLY A 117 4.47 -5.79 7.38
N THR A 118 3.63 -5.49 8.36
CA THR A 118 4.07 -4.94 9.66
C THR A 118 4.83 -6.00 10.46
N ARG A 119 4.30 -7.23 10.48
CA ARG A 119 4.86 -8.39 11.16
C ARG A 119 6.25 -8.72 10.61
N ARG A 120 6.40 -8.81 9.29
CA ARG A 120 7.69 -9.11 8.63
C ARG A 120 8.74 -8.05 8.94
N ARG A 121 8.40 -6.76 8.93
CA ARG A 121 9.33 -5.68 9.33
C ARG A 121 9.82 -5.81 10.78
N ILE A 122 8.91 -6.07 11.72
CA ILE A 122 9.27 -6.28 13.13
C ILE A 122 10.19 -7.50 13.30
N GLN A 123 9.86 -8.60 12.60
CA GLN A 123 10.65 -9.84 12.59
C GLN A 123 12.04 -9.63 11.99
N ALA A 124 12.13 -8.89 10.88
CA ALA A 124 13.37 -8.60 10.19
C ALA A 124 14.32 -7.72 11.02
N LEU A 125 13.80 -6.69 11.70
CA LEU A 125 14.59 -5.91 12.64
C LEU A 125 15.11 -6.78 13.80
N ALA A 126 14.29 -7.71 14.31
CA ALA A 126 14.74 -8.66 15.31
C ALA A 126 15.82 -9.63 14.77
N ALA A 127 15.73 -10.05 13.50
CA ALA A 127 16.77 -10.85 12.84
C ALA A 127 18.11 -10.11 12.70
N LEU A 128 18.12 -8.77 12.65
CA LEU A 128 19.34 -7.96 12.74
C LEU A 128 19.88 -7.84 14.19
N GLY A 129 19.00 -7.97 15.18
CA GLY A 129 19.34 -7.87 16.60
C GLY A 129 18.58 -6.78 17.36
N TRP A 130 17.66 -6.06 16.71
CA TRP A 130 16.80 -5.09 17.38
C TRP A 130 15.70 -5.80 18.16
N SER A 131 15.89 -5.95 19.47
CA SER A 131 14.87 -6.57 20.35
C SER A 131 13.51 -5.83 20.26
N LEU A 132 12.40 -6.52 20.52
CA LEU A 132 11.06 -5.90 20.52
C LEU A 132 10.98 -4.72 21.51
N ARG A 133 11.71 -4.80 22.63
CA ARG A 133 11.82 -3.70 23.60
C ARG A 133 12.56 -2.50 23.01
N ALA A 134 13.64 -2.73 22.28
CA ALA A 134 14.36 -1.66 21.58
C ALA A 134 13.46 -1.02 20.51
N GLN A 135 12.85 -1.83 19.64
CA GLN A 135 11.91 -1.33 18.62
C GLN A 135 10.78 -0.49 19.24
N SER A 136 10.18 -0.95 20.33
CA SER A 136 9.11 -0.23 21.03
C SER A 136 9.57 1.10 21.63
N ARG A 137 10.83 1.18 22.08
CA ARG A 137 11.44 2.42 22.57
C ARG A 137 11.60 3.45 21.46
N HIS A 138 12.10 3.03 20.29
CA HIS A 138 12.19 3.91 19.11
C HIS A 138 10.80 4.38 18.67
N LEU A 139 9.84 3.46 18.66
CA LEU A 139 8.44 3.78 18.36
C LEU A 139 7.79 4.65 19.42
N ARG A 140 8.37 4.88 20.61
CA ARG A 140 7.68 5.53 21.74
C ARG A 140 6.31 4.90 22.02
N ALA A 141 6.26 3.58 22.01
CA ALA A 141 5.05 2.78 22.19
C ALA A 141 5.27 1.67 23.23
N SER A 142 4.19 1.13 23.79
CA SER A 142 4.27 -0.04 24.67
C SER A 142 4.76 -1.28 23.91
N PRO A 143 5.63 -2.12 24.49
CA PRO A 143 6.03 -3.42 23.94
C PRO A 143 4.87 -4.32 23.49
N THR A 144 3.75 -4.26 24.23
CA THR A 144 2.53 -5.00 23.91
C THR A 144 2.01 -4.69 22.50
N ARG A 145 2.25 -3.49 21.97
CA ARG A 145 1.81 -3.11 20.62
C ARG A 145 2.57 -3.87 19.53
N CYS A 146 3.90 -4.01 19.69
CA CYS A 146 4.70 -4.81 18.76
C CYS A 146 4.34 -6.29 18.87
N GLU A 147 4.13 -6.79 20.09
CA GLU A 147 3.67 -8.18 20.31
C GLU A 147 2.30 -8.46 19.69
N ARG A 148 1.36 -7.51 19.77
CA ARG A 148 0.05 -7.62 19.11
C ARG A 148 0.18 -7.65 17.60
N ALA A 149 1.01 -6.78 17.01
CA ALA A 149 1.27 -6.80 15.57
C ALA A 149 1.89 -8.11 15.06
N LEU A 150 2.59 -8.85 15.94
CA LEU A 150 3.11 -10.18 15.61
C LEU A 150 2.04 -11.29 15.62
N ARG A 151 0.91 -11.10 16.31
CA ARG A 151 -0.11 -12.13 16.53
C ARG A 151 -1.44 -11.86 15.83
N GLU A 152 -1.83 -10.60 15.71
CA GLU A 152 -3.09 -10.21 15.06
C GLU A 152 -2.98 -10.26 13.54
N ASP A 153 -4.10 -10.53 12.86
CA ASP A 153 -4.20 -10.54 11.40
C ASP A 153 -4.26 -9.14 10.80
N THR A 154 -4.69 -8.15 11.59
CA THR A 154 -4.76 -6.76 11.15
C THR A 154 -4.06 -5.83 12.13
N VAL A 155 -3.65 -4.67 11.64
CA VAL A 155 -3.15 -3.54 12.45
C VAL A 155 -3.81 -2.25 11.99
N THR A 156 -3.71 -1.18 12.77
CA THR A 156 -4.13 0.13 12.26
C THR A 156 -3.07 0.67 11.29
N VAL A 157 -3.50 1.45 10.29
CA VAL A 157 -2.59 2.12 9.34
C VAL A 157 -1.54 2.96 10.05
N GLU A 158 -1.89 3.62 11.17
CA GLU A 158 -0.91 4.35 11.97
C GLU A 158 0.22 3.47 12.51
N VAL A 159 -0.10 2.27 12.99
CA VAL A 159 0.93 1.33 13.48
C VAL A 159 1.79 0.86 12.32
N ALA A 160 1.16 0.48 11.20
CA ALA A 160 1.88 0.01 10.03
C ALA A 160 2.84 1.08 9.48
N ARG A 161 2.42 2.36 9.43
CA ARG A 161 3.27 3.50 9.06
C ARG A 161 4.46 3.68 9.98
N ARG A 162 4.23 3.73 11.29
CA ARG A 162 5.33 3.92 12.27
C ARG A 162 6.34 2.78 12.23
N VAL A 163 5.89 1.55 11.99
CA VAL A 163 6.77 0.39 11.84
C VAL A 163 7.52 0.43 10.52
N ARG A 164 6.90 0.89 9.43
CA ARG A 164 7.58 1.15 8.15
C ARG A 164 8.69 2.18 8.34
N ASP A 165 8.38 3.33 8.92
CA ASP A 165 9.36 4.40 9.15
C ASP A 165 10.54 3.90 10.01
N LEU A 166 10.26 3.10 11.05
CA LEU A 166 11.29 2.47 11.88
C LEU A 166 12.15 1.48 11.09
N TYR A 167 11.51 0.68 10.22
CA TYR A 167 12.22 -0.29 9.39
C TYR A 167 13.14 0.41 8.41
N ASP A 168 12.68 1.49 7.77
CA ASP A 168 13.50 2.28 6.85
C ASP A 168 14.71 2.90 7.57
N GLU A 169 14.54 3.34 8.82
CA GLU A 169 15.63 3.87 9.66
C GLU A 169 16.66 2.80 10.06
N LEU A 170 16.21 1.60 10.43
CA LEU A 170 17.05 0.61 11.14
C LEU A 170 17.46 -0.61 10.31
N SER A 171 16.88 -0.83 9.13
CA SER A 171 17.11 -2.03 8.30
C SER A 171 18.54 -2.18 7.78
N MET A 172 19.29 -1.09 7.71
CA MET A 172 20.72 -1.09 7.33
C MET A 172 21.66 -1.03 8.54
N VAL A 173 21.12 -1.06 9.76
CA VAL A 173 21.90 -0.94 10.99
C VAL A 173 21.85 -2.24 11.77
N ARG A 174 23.03 -2.83 12.00
CA ARG A 174 23.19 -4.05 12.79
C ARG A 174 23.69 -3.71 14.20
N PRO A 175 22.83 -3.77 15.24
CA PRO A 175 23.25 -3.43 16.58
C PRO A 175 24.22 -4.47 17.14
N GLU A 176 25.20 -3.98 17.88
CA GLU A 176 26.20 -4.78 18.58
C GLU A 176 25.82 -5.05 20.04
N GLY A 177 26.60 -5.92 20.71
CA GLY A 177 26.42 -6.26 22.11
C GLY A 177 25.63 -7.55 22.37
N THR A 178 25.69 -8.00 23.63
CA THR A 178 25.19 -9.31 24.08
C THR A 178 23.70 -9.51 23.79
N TYR A 179 22.87 -8.50 24.07
CA TYR A 179 21.42 -8.58 23.85
C TYR A 179 21.03 -8.63 22.37
N ALA A 180 21.78 -7.95 21.49
CA ALA A 180 21.59 -8.06 20.06
C ALA A 180 21.91 -9.48 19.57
N GLY A 181 23.02 -10.06 20.06
CA GLY A 181 23.37 -11.46 19.80
C GLY A 181 22.31 -12.48 20.29
N ILE A 182 21.71 -12.24 21.46
CA ILE A 182 20.60 -13.07 21.96
C ILE A 182 19.37 -12.95 21.06
N THR A 183 19.03 -11.73 20.66
CA THR A 183 17.85 -11.46 19.81
C THR A 183 18.01 -12.12 18.45
N ARG A 184 19.18 -12.02 17.81
CA ARG A 184 19.47 -12.72 16.54
C ARG A 184 19.30 -14.24 16.67
N ARG A 185 19.83 -14.84 17.74
CA ARG A 185 19.67 -16.29 17.99
C ARG A 185 18.21 -16.68 18.18
N GLN A 186 17.42 -15.85 18.89
CA GLN A 186 15.98 -16.09 19.06
C GLN A 186 15.21 -15.94 17.74
N ALA A 187 15.53 -14.92 16.93
CA ALA A 187 14.95 -14.69 15.61
C ALA A 187 15.24 -15.88 14.68
N ALA A 188 16.50 -16.33 14.63
CA ALA A 188 16.90 -17.49 13.83
C ALA A 188 16.14 -18.77 14.23
N ARG A 189 15.98 -19.05 15.53
CA ARG A 189 15.19 -20.19 16.02
C ARG A 189 13.71 -20.12 15.63
N ARG A 190 13.19 -18.92 15.41
CA ARG A 190 11.80 -18.68 14.97
C ARG A 190 11.66 -18.60 13.45
N GLY A 191 12.75 -18.78 12.70
CA GLY A 191 12.74 -18.64 11.23
C GLY A 191 12.49 -17.20 10.76
N TRP A 192 12.76 -16.19 11.59
CA TRP A 192 12.58 -14.80 11.20
C TRP A 192 13.68 -14.37 10.24
N LEU A 193 13.27 -13.89 9.08
CA LEU A 193 14.15 -13.51 7.98
C LEU A 193 14.67 -12.07 8.15
N PRO A 194 15.95 -11.80 7.87
CA PRO A 194 16.50 -10.44 7.87
C PRO A 194 15.95 -9.59 6.70
N PRO A 195 16.14 -8.25 6.72
CA PRO A 195 15.68 -7.36 5.64
C PRO A 195 16.07 -7.80 4.24
N LEU A 196 17.34 -8.15 4.02
CA LEU A 196 17.87 -8.53 2.70
C LEU A 196 17.38 -9.90 2.19
N ALA A 197 16.63 -10.66 2.99
CA ALA A 197 16.02 -11.92 2.58
C ALA A 197 14.56 -11.74 2.11
N TRP A 198 14.03 -10.52 2.20
CA TRP A 198 12.73 -10.18 1.64
C TRP A 198 12.92 -9.39 0.35
N ASP A 199 12.23 -9.79 -0.71
CA ASP A 199 12.02 -8.91 -1.86
C ASP A 199 11.07 -7.78 -1.44
N ASP A 200 11.39 -6.54 -1.80
CA ASP A 200 10.65 -5.34 -1.37
C ASP A 200 9.16 -5.40 -1.70
N ASP A 201 8.81 -6.02 -2.83
CA ASP A 201 7.45 -6.14 -3.32
C ASP A 201 6.67 -7.31 -2.70
N LEU A 202 7.34 -8.30 -2.11
CA LEU A 202 6.72 -9.39 -1.35
C LEU A 202 6.45 -9.02 0.10
N LEU A 203 7.14 -8.01 0.60
CA LEU A 203 7.14 -7.65 2.01
C LEU A 203 5.73 -7.27 2.48
N ASP A 204 4.92 -6.62 1.65
CA ASP A 204 3.54 -6.20 1.95
C ASP A 204 2.45 -7.15 1.42
N VAL A 205 2.80 -8.26 0.76
CA VAL A 205 1.82 -9.26 0.27
C VAL A 205 1.18 -9.98 1.46
N PRO A 206 -0.16 -10.02 1.60
CA PRO A 206 -0.80 -10.74 2.70
C PRO A 206 -0.31 -12.19 2.82
N GLU A 207 -0.15 -12.70 4.05
CA GLU A 207 0.38 -14.05 4.28
C GLU A 207 -0.42 -15.14 3.54
N ALA A 208 -1.75 -14.97 3.45
CA ALA A 208 -2.63 -15.88 2.73
C ALA A 208 -2.39 -15.90 1.20
N GLU A 209 -1.81 -14.83 0.65
CA GLU A 209 -1.55 -14.66 -0.79
C GLU A 209 -0.09 -14.93 -1.16
N LEU A 210 0.82 -14.90 -0.19
CA LEU A 210 2.27 -14.97 -0.40
C LEU A 210 2.68 -16.23 -1.19
N GLN A 211 2.15 -17.40 -0.83
CA GLN A 211 2.54 -18.65 -1.48
C GLN A 211 2.12 -18.68 -2.96
N ALA A 212 0.91 -18.21 -3.26
CA ALA A 212 0.41 -18.14 -4.64
C ALA A 212 1.22 -17.15 -5.48
N GLU A 213 1.60 -16.00 -4.90
CA GLU A 213 2.45 -15.02 -5.57
C GLU A 213 3.86 -15.56 -5.85
N LEU A 214 4.44 -16.30 -4.91
CA LEU A 214 5.74 -16.97 -5.11
C LEU A 214 5.66 -18.03 -6.23
N GLU A 215 4.61 -18.86 -6.24
CA GLU A 215 4.38 -19.86 -7.28
C GLU A 215 4.22 -19.23 -8.66
N ARG A 216 3.42 -18.16 -8.76
CA ARG A 216 3.25 -17.39 -10.01
C ARG A 216 4.59 -16.88 -10.56
N ARG A 217 5.49 -16.39 -9.69
CA ARG A 217 6.84 -15.96 -10.10
C ARG A 217 7.69 -17.12 -10.58
N VAL A 218 7.65 -18.23 -9.84
CA VAL A 218 8.42 -19.45 -10.14
C VAL A 218 7.96 -20.10 -11.45
N ASP A 219 6.67 -20.06 -11.76
CA ASP A 219 6.11 -20.57 -13.01
C ASP A 219 6.59 -19.77 -14.23
N ALA A 220 6.83 -18.47 -14.05
CA ALA A 220 7.40 -17.61 -15.08
C ALA A 220 8.92 -17.82 -15.30
N MET A 221 9.61 -18.56 -14.42
CA MET A 221 11.05 -18.79 -14.52
C MET A 221 11.43 -19.88 -15.51
N ASP A 222 12.53 -19.64 -16.23
CA ASP A 222 13.17 -20.63 -17.08
C ASP A 222 14.01 -21.65 -16.29
N SER A 223 14.55 -22.68 -16.96
CA SER A 223 15.32 -23.72 -16.28
C SER A 223 16.67 -23.25 -15.72
N VAL A 224 17.27 -22.21 -16.30
CA VAL A 224 18.53 -21.62 -15.84
C VAL A 224 18.29 -20.79 -14.59
N GLU A 225 17.23 -19.98 -14.57
CA GLU A 225 16.80 -19.19 -13.42
C GLU A 225 16.44 -20.09 -12.24
N LEU A 226 15.66 -21.15 -12.48
CA LEU A 226 15.34 -22.15 -11.45
C LEU A 226 16.59 -22.84 -10.88
N TRP A 227 17.58 -23.12 -11.73
CA TRP A 227 18.85 -23.69 -11.27
C TRP A 227 19.64 -22.70 -10.40
N ARG A 228 19.72 -21.42 -10.78
CA ARG A 228 20.38 -20.37 -9.98
C ARG A 228 19.72 -20.22 -8.61
N CYS A 229 18.39 -20.18 -8.57
CA CYS A 229 17.65 -20.10 -7.31
C CYS A 229 17.87 -21.34 -6.42
N HIS A 230 17.86 -22.53 -7.03
CA HIS A 230 18.18 -23.77 -6.32
C HIS A 230 19.59 -23.76 -5.74
N GLU A 231 20.57 -23.22 -6.47
CA GLU A 231 21.96 -23.14 -6.00
C GLU A 231 22.11 -22.14 -4.85
N ALA A 232 21.47 -20.96 -4.94
CA ALA A 232 21.41 -20.00 -3.84
C ALA A 232 20.77 -20.60 -2.58
N TRP A 233 19.64 -21.30 -2.75
CA TRP A 233 18.97 -21.99 -1.65
C TRP A 233 19.86 -23.07 -1.01
N ARG A 234 20.64 -23.81 -1.81
CA ARG A 234 21.64 -24.78 -1.30
C ARG A 234 22.78 -24.12 -0.54
N GLN A 235 23.16 -22.91 -0.91
CA GLN A 235 24.17 -22.11 -0.21
C GLN A 235 23.64 -21.46 1.08
N GLY A 236 22.35 -21.67 1.40
CA GLY A 236 21.74 -21.19 2.63
C GLY A 236 21.05 -19.84 2.49
N ASP A 237 20.78 -19.38 1.28
CA ASP A 237 19.93 -18.19 1.05
C ASP A 237 18.53 -18.44 1.64
N PRO A 238 18.11 -17.63 2.64
CA PRO A 238 16.85 -17.86 3.34
C PRO A 238 15.66 -17.16 2.65
N THR A 239 15.85 -16.56 1.47
CA THR A 239 14.80 -15.87 0.72
C THR A 239 13.66 -16.83 0.34
N PRO A 240 12.38 -16.47 0.58
CA PRO A 240 11.25 -17.36 0.32
C PRO A 240 11.19 -17.87 -1.13
N LEU A 241 11.45 -16.98 -2.09
CA LEU A 241 11.47 -17.30 -3.53
C LEU A 241 12.48 -18.38 -3.87
N MET A 242 13.69 -18.32 -3.29
CA MET A 242 14.75 -19.31 -3.53
C MET A 242 14.32 -20.70 -3.09
N GLY A 243 13.64 -20.79 -1.94
CA GLY A 243 13.10 -22.04 -1.43
C GLY A 243 12.02 -22.66 -2.33
N VAL A 244 11.08 -21.87 -2.83
CA VAL A 244 10.00 -22.34 -3.73
C VAL A 244 10.60 -22.76 -5.08
N ALA A 245 11.42 -21.90 -5.70
CA ALA A 245 12.09 -22.18 -6.96
C ALA A 245 12.99 -23.43 -6.88
N GLY A 246 13.70 -23.63 -5.77
CA GLY A 246 14.54 -24.80 -5.55
C GLY A 246 13.76 -26.12 -5.42
N ARG A 247 12.52 -26.08 -4.92
CA ARG A 247 11.62 -27.25 -4.94
C ARG A 247 11.14 -27.54 -6.36
N GLU A 248 10.76 -26.49 -7.09
CA GLU A 248 10.28 -26.62 -8.46
C GLU A 248 11.36 -27.14 -9.42
N TYR A 249 12.59 -26.64 -9.33
CA TYR A 249 13.73 -27.15 -10.08
C TYR A 249 13.91 -28.66 -9.88
N ARG A 250 13.87 -29.13 -8.63
CA ARG A 250 14.02 -30.56 -8.31
C ARG A 250 12.87 -31.39 -8.85
N ARG A 251 11.64 -30.85 -8.86
CA ARG A 251 10.47 -31.50 -9.48
C ARG A 251 10.67 -31.69 -10.99
N ARG A 252 10.95 -30.60 -11.72
CA ARG A 252 11.19 -30.62 -13.18
C ARG A 252 12.37 -31.53 -13.56
N LYS A 253 13.45 -31.53 -12.77
CA LYS A 253 14.61 -32.42 -12.99
C LYS A 253 14.23 -33.90 -12.87
N LYS A 254 13.41 -34.27 -11.88
CA LYS A 254 12.92 -35.65 -11.71
C LYS A 254 12.02 -36.06 -12.87
N GLU A 255 11.17 -35.18 -13.35
CA GLU A 255 10.27 -35.45 -14.50
C GLU A 255 11.06 -35.72 -15.78
N ARG A 256 12.04 -34.86 -16.11
CA ARG A 256 12.92 -35.06 -17.27
C ARG A 256 13.72 -36.37 -17.17
N ALA A 257 14.16 -36.75 -15.98
CA ALA A 257 14.86 -38.03 -15.77
C ALA A 257 13.93 -39.23 -16.03
N LYS A 258 12.69 -39.19 -15.55
CA LYS A 258 11.67 -40.22 -15.81
C LYS A 258 11.32 -40.31 -17.29
N GLU A 259 11.18 -39.18 -17.97
CA GLU A 259 10.88 -39.13 -19.40
C GLU A 259 12.02 -39.72 -20.25
N ARG A 260 13.28 -39.38 -19.94
CA ARG A 260 14.46 -39.99 -20.58
C ARG A 260 14.52 -41.50 -20.38
N GLN A 261 14.17 -41.99 -19.20
CA GLN A 261 14.10 -43.43 -18.93
C GLN A 261 12.98 -44.11 -19.72
N ARG A 262 11.82 -43.45 -19.90
CA ARG A 262 10.72 -43.97 -20.72
C ARG A 262 11.04 -44.02 -22.20
N LEU A 263 11.78 -43.05 -22.72
CA LEU A 263 12.18 -43.01 -24.14
C LEU A 263 13.32 -44.00 -24.47
N ALA A 264 14.04 -44.48 -23.45
CA ALA A 264 15.13 -45.42 -23.59
C ALA A 264 14.72 -46.90 -23.40
N ALA A 265 13.45 -47.14 -23.04
CA ALA A 265 12.84 -48.47 -22.86
C ALA A 265 11.93 -48.79 -24.06
#